data_AF-A0A959SQM6-F1
#
_entry.id   AF-A0A959SQM6-F1
#
_cell.length_a   1.000
_cell.length_b   1.000
_cell.length_c   1.000
_cell.angle_alpha   90.00
_cell.angle_beta   90.00
_cell.angle_gamma   90.00
#
_symmetry.space_group_name_H-M   'P 1'
#
loop_
_entity.id
_entity.type
_entity.pdbx_description
1 polymer ?
#
loop_
_entity_poly.entity_id
_entity_poly.type
_entity_poly.pdbx_seq_one_letter_code
_entity_poly.pdbx_strand_id
1 'polypeptide(L)'
;MGVLSYVWHGLALTDISDLRMNLWLYLGLSSLAYLGIALVLTLVIQAAIIREWISMKQAFHVKTMMVGACMGVLVYLLLLVTGLSFADHGIQHVVVDLVWQVIEQAMGGLMVGLGIVYDLHRNFMEAERAG
;
A
#
# COMPACT_ATOMS: atom_id res chain seq x y z
N MET A 1 2.83 -7.75 4.30
CA MET A 1 3.04 -6.32 4.62
C MET A 1 2.84 -6.04 6.11
N GLY A 2 1.67 -6.34 6.71
CA GLY A 2 1.41 -6.03 8.13
C GLY A 2 2.45 -6.54 9.15
N VAL A 3 2.99 -7.77 8.99
CA VAL A 3 4.04 -8.29 9.89
C VAL A 3 5.37 -7.54 9.75
N LEU A 4 5.73 -7.16 8.52
CA LEU A 4 6.95 -6.38 8.24
C LEU A 4 6.80 -4.95 8.79
N SER A 5 5.63 -4.33 8.61
CA SER A 5 5.29 -3.04 9.20
C SER A 5 5.34 -3.08 10.74
N TYR A 6 4.78 -4.13 11.36
CA TYR A 6 4.84 -4.35 12.81
C TYR A 6 6.26 -4.53 13.33
N VAL A 7 7.11 -5.31 12.64
CA VAL A 7 8.51 -5.48 13.03
C VAL A 7 9.30 -4.18 12.86
N TRP A 8 9.03 -3.43 11.79
CA TRP A 8 9.72 -2.16 11.52
C TRP A 8 9.36 -1.07 12.55
N HIS A 9 8.07 -0.75 12.68
CA HIS A 9 7.61 0.27 13.64
C HIS A 9 7.72 -0.20 15.10
N GLY A 10 7.50 -1.48 15.35
CA GLY A 10 7.47 -2.02 16.71
C GLY A 10 8.83 -2.32 17.32
N LEU A 11 9.79 -2.82 16.54
CA LEU A 11 11.11 -3.24 17.05
C LEU A 11 12.25 -2.32 16.61
N ALA A 12 12.19 -1.72 15.42
CA ALA A 12 13.31 -0.91 14.89
C ALA A 12 13.21 0.57 15.28
N LEU A 13 12.00 1.14 15.30
CA LEU A 13 11.76 2.54 15.67
C LEU A 13 11.23 2.71 17.09
N THR A 14 10.82 1.62 17.75
CA THR A 14 10.24 1.62 19.11
C THR A 14 8.93 2.38 19.22
N ASP A 15 8.24 2.65 18.11
CA ASP A 15 6.99 3.43 18.07
C ASP A 15 5.88 2.80 18.93
N ILE A 16 5.96 1.51 19.23
CA ILE A 16 5.05 0.79 20.14
C ILE A 16 5.16 1.30 21.60
N SER A 17 6.30 1.83 22.05
CA SER A 17 6.39 2.40 23.41
C SER A 17 5.69 3.75 23.54
N ASP A 18 5.51 4.49 22.44
CA ASP A 18 4.84 5.79 22.39
C ASP A 18 3.35 5.69 22.00
N LEU A 19 2.86 4.46 21.79
CA LEU A 19 1.47 4.17 21.48
C LEU A 19 0.57 4.55 22.66
N ARG A 20 -0.04 5.73 22.59
CA ARG A 20 -1.04 6.22 23.57
C ARG A 20 -2.37 5.47 23.53
N MET A 21 -2.53 4.55 22.57
CA MET A 21 -3.75 3.81 22.29
C MET A 21 -3.56 2.31 22.58
N ASN A 22 -4.64 1.63 22.95
CA ASN A 22 -4.63 0.18 23.12
C ASN A 22 -4.15 -0.52 21.84
N LEU A 23 -3.19 -1.44 21.97
CA LEU A 23 -2.56 -2.16 20.86
C LEU A 23 -3.59 -2.83 19.92
N TRP A 24 -4.63 -3.46 20.46
CA TRP A 24 -5.64 -4.14 19.64
C TRP A 24 -6.48 -3.15 18.84
N LEU A 25 -6.77 -1.98 19.41
CA LEU A 25 -7.46 -0.92 18.70
C LEU A 25 -6.58 -0.35 17.58
N TYR A 26 -5.28 -0.17 17.83
CA TYR A 26 -4.31 0.21 16.80
C TYR A 26 -4.23 -0.81 15.67
N LEU A 27 -4.11 -2.10 15.99
CA LEU A 27 -4.06 -3.18 14.99
C LEU A 27 -5.37 -3.28 14.19
N GLY A 28 -6.52 -3.07 14.84
CA GLY A 28 -7.82 -3.04 14.16
C GLY A 28 -7.96 -1.87 13.19
N LEU A 29 -7.63 -0.66 13.64
CA LEU A 29 -7.71 0.55 12.82
C LEU A 29 -6.70 0.54 11.67
N SER A 30 -5.47 0.09 11.92
CA SER A 30 -4.46 -0.07 10.88
C SER A 30 -4.90 -1.11 9.85
N SER A 31 -5.43 -2.26 10.28
CA SER A 31 -5.96 -3.27 9.34
C SER A 31 -7.06 -2.69 8.45
N LEU A 32 -7.99 -1.90 9.02
CA LEU A 32 -9.03 -1.23 8.25
C LEU A 32 -8.45 -0.21 7.26
N ALA A 33 -7.42 0.53 7.66
CA ALA A 33 -6.71 1.45 6.78
C ALA A 33 -6.03 0.71 5.61
N TYR A 34 -5.34 -0.42 5.87
CA TYR A 34 -4.74 -1.24 4.80
C TYR A 34 -5.79 -1.79 3.83
N LEU A 35 -6.97 -2.20 4.32
CA LEU A 35 -8.07 -2.63 3.45
C LEU A 35 -8.60 -1.47 2.59
N GLY A 36 -8.77 -0.28 3.18
CA GLY A 36 -9.16 0.92 2.45
C GLY A 36 -8.15 1.32 1.38
N ILE A 37 -6.87 1.33 1.72
CA ILE A 37 -5.78 1.63 0.77
C ILE A 37 -5.74 0.58 -0.35
N ALA A 38 -5.86 -0.71 -0.02
CA ALA A 38 -5.89 -1.78 -1.01
C ALA A 38 -7.07 -1.65 -1.97
N LEU A 39 -8.26 -1.28 -1.47
CA LEU A 39 -9.44 -1.01 -2.30
C LEU A 39 -9.18 0.17 -3.25
N VAL A 40 -8.67 1.30 -2.73
CA VAL A 40 -8.37 2.47 -3.56
C VAL A 40 -7.33 2.14 -4.62
N LEU A 41 -6.24 1.45 -4.26
CA LEU A 41 -5.23 0.99 -5.22
C LEU A 41 -5.84 0.09 -6.29
N THR A 42 -6.73 -0.82 -5.92
CA THR A 42 -7.42 -1.71 -6.85
C THR A 42 -8.24 -0.92 -7.87
N LEU A 43 -9.07 0.01 -7.40
CA LEU A 43 -9.89 0.86 -8.26
C LEU A 43 -9.04 1.74 -9.18
N VAL A 44 -7.97 2.35 -8.65
CA VAL A 44 -7.08 3.22 -9.43
C VAL A 44 -6.31 2.43 -10.48
N ILE A 45 -5.71 1.30 -10.13
CA ILE A 45 -4.96 0.46 -11.07
C ILE A 45 -5.91 -0.10 -12.14
N GLN A 46 -7.08 -0.60 -11.76
CA GLN A 46 -8.07 -1.09 -12.70
C GLN A 46 -8.54 0.00 -13.67
N ALA A 47 -8.87 1.19 -13.15
CA ALA A 47 -9.23 2.34 -13.99
C ALA A 47 -8.08 2.77 -14.93
N ALA A 48 -6.83 2.71 -14.46
CA ALA A 48 -5.66 3.05 -15.26
C ALA A 48 -5.36 2.00 -16.34
N ILE A 49 -5.67 0.71 -16.11
CA ILE A 49 -5.60 -0.33 -17.14
C ILE A 49 -6.69 -0.13 -18.19
N ILE A 50 -7.94 0.12 -17.77
CA ILE A 50 -9.08 0.35 -18.68
C ILE A 50 -8.86 1.57 -19.57
N ARG A 51 -8.24 2.64 -19.04
CA ARG A 51 -7.89 3.86 -19.79
C ARG A 51 -6.58 3.73 -20.59
N GLU A 52 -5.98 2.54 -20.64
CA GLU A 52 -4.71 2.24 -21.30
C GLU A 52 -3.50 3.06 -20.78
N TRP A 53 -3.62 3.71 -19.63
CA TRP A 53 -2.50 4.40 -18.97
C TRP A 53 -1.46 3.38 -18.46
N ILE A 54 -1.92 2.22 -18.02
CA ILE A 54 -1.10 1.06 -17.68
C ILE A 54 -1.31 -0.01 -18.75
N SER A 55 -0.25 -0.26 -19.52
CA SER A 55 -0.24 -1.36 -20.49
C SER A 55 0.08 -2.67 -19.79
N MET A 56 -0.70 -3.70 -20.10
CA MET A 56 -0.43 -5.07 -19.64
C MET A 56 0.80 -5.69 -20.31
N LYS A 57 1.22 -5.16 -21.47
CA LYS A 57 2.32 -5.71 -22.27
C LYS A 57 3.67 -5.07 -21.95
N GLN A 58 3.67 -3.83 -21.47
CA GLN A 58 4.90 -3.07 -21.28
C GLN A 58 4.93 -2.35 -19.93
N ALA A 59 6.03 -2.57 -19.20
CA ALA A 59 6.32 -1.92 -17.92
C ALA A 59 5.19 -2.03 -16.88
N PHE A 60 4.34 -3.08 -16.96
CA PHE A 60 3.21 -3.27 -16.05
C PHE A 60 3.62 -3.19 -14.59
N HIS A 61 4.59 -4.01 -14.17
CA HIS A 61 5.10 -4.04 -12.80
C HIS A 61 5.60 -2.68 -12.32
N VAL A 62 6.36 -1.96 -13.16
CA VAL A 62 6.92 -0.65 -12.81
C VAL A 62 5.81 0.39 -12.67
N LYS A 63 4.82 0.39 -13.58
CA LYS A 63 3.70 1.32 -13.54
C LYS A 63 2.78 1.09 -12.34
N THR A 64 2.48 -0.16 -11.99
CA THR A 64 1.68 -0.48 -10.81
C THR A 64 2.42 -0.18 -9.51
N MET A 65 3.74 -0.44 -9.46
CA MET A 65 4.60 0.01 -8.35
C MET A 65 4.64 1.53 -8.24
N MET A 66 4.67 2.27 -9.36
CA MET A 66 4.67 3.74 -9.35
C MET A 66 3.37 4.32 -8.82
N VAL A 67 2.22 3.75 -9.20
CA VAL A 67 0.91 4.12 -8.62
C VAL A 67 0.91 3.86 -7.11
N GLY A 68 1.43 2.71 -6.70
CA GLY A 68 1.65 2.37 -5.29
C GLY A 68 2.54 3.39 -4.56
N ALA A 69 3.70 3.72 -5.13
CA ALA A 69 4.63 4.70 -4.56
C ALA A 69 3.97 6.08 -4.38
N CYS A 70 3.23 6.56 -5.38
CA CYS A 70 2.45 7.80 -5.30
C CYS A 70 1.42 7.75 -4.17
N MET A 71 0.70 6.62 -4.02
CA MET A 71 -0.21 6.40 -2.90
C MET A 71 0.54 6.44 -1.55
N GLY A 72 1.74 5.88 -1.49
CA GLY A 72 2.60 5.95 -0.30
C GLY A 72 2.91 7.37 0.13
N VAL A 73 3.31 8.23 -0.82
CA VAL A 73 3.52 9.66 -0.54
C VAL A 73 2.24 10.31 -0.02
N LEU A 74 1.08 10.04 -0.66
CA LEU A 74 -0.20 10.62 -0.22
C LEU A 74 -0.60 10.17 1.19
N VAL A 75 -0.49 8.88 1.50
CA VAL A 75 -0.78 8.34 2.84
C VAL A 75 0.16 8.96 3.87
N TYR A 76 1.45 9.06 3.56
CA TYR A 76 2.41 9.70 4.45
C TYR A 76 2.04 11.17 4.74
N LEU A 77 1.70 11.94 3.70
CA LEU A 77 1.28 13.34 3.86
C LEU A 77 0.01 13.48 4.71
N LEU A 78 -0.95 12.56 4.57
CA LEU A 78 -2.15 12.54 5.42
C LEU A 78 -1.79 12.27 6.89
N LEU A 79 -0.91 11.30 7.16
CA LEU A 79 -0.45 11.01 8.53
C LEU A 79 0.33 12.19 9.13
N LEU A 80 1.15 12.86 8.32
CA LEU A 80 1.91 14.03 8.73
C LEU A 80 0.99 15.21 9.08
N VAL A 81 0.02 15.54 8.22
CA VAL A 81 -0.92 16.66 8.42
C VAL A 81 -1.90 16.40 9.57
N THR A 82 -2.28 15.14 9.80
CA THR A 82 -3.16 14.77 10.92
C THR A 82 -2.43 14.67 12.26
N GLY A 83 -1.10 14.82 12.29
CA GLY A 83 -0.31 14.67 13.51
C GLY A 83 -0.25 13.24 14.05
N LEU A 84 -0.59 12.25 13.22
CA LEU A 84 -0.47 10.82 13.54
C LEU A 84 0.93 10.26 13.18
N SER A 85 1.80 11.12 12.65
CA SER A 85 3.20 10.81 12.33
C SER A 85 4.09 10.97 13.56
N PHE A 86 5.11 10.13 13.68
CA PHE A 86 6.15 10.19 14.72
C PHE A 86 7.18 11.32 14.47
N ALA A 87 6.77 12.39 13.79
CA ALA A 87 7.62 13.52 13.42
C ALA A 87 8.24 14.26 14.63
N ASP A 88 7.68 14.08 15.82
CA ASP A 88 8.20 14.64 17.08
C ASP A 88 9.60 14.11 17.46
N HIS A 89 10.05 12.99 16.88
CA HIS A 89 11.38 12.41 17.11
C HIS A 89 12.46 12.98 16.17
N GLY A 90 12.14 13.99 15.36
CA GLY A 90 13.07 14.72 14.50
C GLY A 90 13.05 14.30 13.03
N ILE A 91 13.78 15.05 12.21
CA ILE A 91 13.74 14.94 10.73
C ILE A 91 14.17 13.56 10.20
N GLN A 92 14.93 12.78 10.98
CA GLN A 92 15.35 11.43 10.60
C GLN A 92 14.16 10.46 10.53
N HIS A 93 13.25 10.51 11.51
CA HIS A 93 12.05 9.68 11.53
C HIS A 93 11.11 10.02 10.37
N VAL A 94 10.95 11.31 10.08
CA VAL A 94 10.19 11.82 8.93
C VAL A 94 10.67 11.19 7.61
N VAL A 95 11.98 11.19 7.36
CA VAL A 95 12.57 10.65 6.13
C VAL A 95 12.42 9.13 6.07
N VAL A 96 12.71 8.43 7.17
CA VAL A 96 12.61 6.97 7.24
C VAL A 96 11.17 6.50 7.01
N ASP A 97 10.20 7.14 7.65
CA ASP A 97 8.78 6.82 7.50
C ASP A 97 8.28 7.09 6.08
N LEU A 98 8.69 8.20 5.46
CA LEU A 98 8.33 8.49 4.08
C LEU A 98 8.89 7.43 3.13
N VAL A 99 10.18 7.08 3.28
CA VAL A 99 10.81 6.04 2.45
C VAL A 99 10.12 4.70 2.64
N TRP A 100 9.80 4.34 3.89
CA TRP A 100 9.06 3.12 4.19
C TRP A 100 7.68 3.13 3.54
N GLN A 101 6.93 4.22 3.68
CA GLN A 101 5.59 4.34 3.12
C GLN A 101 5.61 4.23 1.58
N VAL A 102 6.62 4.79 0.93
CA VAL A 102 6.81 4.67 -0.53
C VAL A 102 7.10 3.22 -0.93
N ILE A 103 8.03 2.54 -0.25
CA ILE A 103 8.40 1.16 -0.57
C ILE A 103 7.21 0.23 -0.33
N GLU A 104 6.55 0.36 0.83
CA GLU A 104 5.44 -0.50 1.21
C GLU A 104 4.29 -0.37 0.22
N GLN A 105 3.89 0.86 -0.11
CA GLN A 105 2.78 1.07 -1.04
C GLN A 105 3.17 0.73 -2.48
N ALA A 106 4.43 0.88 -2.90
CA ALA A 106 4.90 0.38 -4.18
C ALA A 106 4.75 -1.14 -4.30
N MET A 107 5.14 -1.89 -3.27
CA MET A 107 4.91 -3.33 -3.23
C MET A 107 3.42 -3.67 -3.16
N GLY A 108 2.62 -2.90 -2.42
CA GLY A 108 1.15 -3.03 -2.39
C GLY A 108 0.52 -2.86 -3.78
N GLY A 109 0.93 -1.84 -4.52
CA GLY A 109 0.49 -1.60 -5.89
C GLY A 109 0.86 -2.74 -6.84
N LEU A 110 2.07 -3.30 -6.70
CA LEU A 110 2.49 -4.50 -7.44
C LEU A 110 1.59 -5.70 -7.13
N MET A 111 1.34 -5.99 -5.85
CA MET A 111 0.51 -7.12 -5.41
C MET A 111 -0.92 -7.02 -5.94
N VAL A 112 -1.52 -5.83 -5.87
CA VAL A 112 -2.85 -5.56 -6.44
C VAL A 112 -2.84 -5.75 -7.95
N GLY A 113 -1.85 -5.19 -8.64
CA GLY A 113 -1.71 -5.36 -10.10
C GLY A 113 -1.61 -6.83 -10.52
N LEU A 114 -0.80 -7.62 -9.82
CA LEU A 114 -0.69 -9.06 -10.07
C LEU A 114 -2.00 -9.79 -9.77
N GLY A 115 -2.73 -9.39 -8.72
CA GLY A 115 -4.05 -9.93 -8.40
C GLY A 115 -5.07 -9.70 -9.53
N ILE A 116 -5.07 -8.50 -10.13
CA ILE A 116 -5.94 -8.17 -11.28
C ILE A 116 -5.57 -9.03 -12.50
N VAL A 117 -4.28 -9.20 -12.79
CA VAL A 117 -3.81 -10.06 -13.90
C VAL A 117 -4.26 -11.49 -13.69
N TYR A 118 -4.12 -12.01 -12.46
CA TYR A 118 -4.53 -13.37 -12.11
C TYR A 118 -6.04 -13.57 -12.29
N ASP A 119 -6.86 -12.63 -11.81
CA ASP A 119 -8.32 -12.68 -11.97
C ASP A 119 -8.73 -12.69 -13.44
N LEU A 120 -8.14 -11.80 -14.25
CA LEU A 120 -8.40 -11.74 -15.69
C LEU A 120 -8.01 -13.05 -16.41
N HIS A 121 -6.84 -13.61 -16.07
CA HIS A 121 -6.40 -14.87 -16.65
C HIS A 121 -7.33 -16.03 -16.28
N ARG A 122 -7.76 -16.09 -15.03
CA ARG A 122 -8.69 -17.12 -14.55
C ARG A 122 -10.04 -17.02 -15.28
N ASN A 123 -10.61 -15.83 -15.37
CA ASN A 123 -11.89 -15.60 -16.04
C ASN A 123 -11.84 -15.97 -17.53
N PHE A 124 -10.71 -15.72 -18.20
CA PHE A 124 -10.49 -16.13 -19.58
C PHE A 124 -10.48 -17.66 -19.74
N MET A 125 -9.74 -18.37 -18.88
CA MET A 125 -9.67 -19.83 -18.91
C MET A 125 -11.02 -20.49 -18.59
N GLU A 126 -11.82 -19.90 -17.71
CA GLU A 126 -13.17 -20.38 -17.40
C GLU A 126 -14.12 -20.19 -18.60
N ALA A 127 -14.00 -19.07 -19.33
CA ALA A 127 -14.78 -18.83 -20.55
C ALA A 127 -14.42 -19.82 -21.68
N GLU A 128 -13.14 -20.13 -21.88
CA GLU A 128 -12.71 -21.12 -22.88
C GLU A 128 -13.20 -22.54 -22.59
N ARG A 129 -13.36 -22.92 -21.32
CA ARG A 129 -13.87 -24.25 -20.94
C ARG A 129 -15.38 -24.38 -21.10
N ALA A 130 -16.09 -23.26 -21.17
CA ALA A 130 -17.56 -23.23 -21.25
C ALA A 130 -18.10 -23.11 -22.69
N GLY A 131 -17.25 -22.82 -23.66
CA GLY A 131 -17.57 -22.79 -25.10
C GLY A 131 -17.23 -24.08 -25.80
#